data_AF-A0A1D8QT70-F1
#
_entry.id   AF-A0A1D8QT70-F1
#
_cell.length_a   1.000
_cell.length_b   1.000
_cell.length_c   1.000
_cell.angle_alpha   90.00
_cell.angle_beta   90.00
_cell.angle_gamma   90.00
#
_symmetry.space_group_name_H-M   'P 1'
#
loop_
_entity.id
_entity.type
_entity.pdbx_description
1 polymer ?
#
loop_
_entity_poly.entity_id
_entity_poly.type
_entity_poly.pdbx_seq_one_letter_code
_entity_poly.pdbx_strand_id
1 'polypeptide(L)'
;MSGTVTTKTPDWAMRDVEVTFRLLNGVFGTADGVDTVTLSGLQVQADIAQAPYPTGETAQIRITGMPPDLMNRLSLSAPDPASQSASEVLLMVPDGTSGAQALVFQGGVTLAYADYSAAPDVAFVVQAFSTVLPNALPAAPTGFKGAVPLAQVLARIAALAGLTFENNGLNTVLHDPYFHGTPGQQISQCLNTQFFQAALGRGRLAAWPARTGGANTTLKTSAAIQVSASTGLVGYPTWSAGGVALSMLFNPRISYGSVLALQSQYQPGGGGTGLWQVLQLRHSLSAQMPDGPWFTHVVAQAVGSENS
;
A
#
# COMPACT_ATOMS: atom_id res chain seq x y z
N MET A 1 10.91 -26.81 -34.56
CA MET A 1 11.48 -26.81 -33.18
C MET A 1 10.34 -26.43 -32.25
N SER A 2 9.75 -27.42 -31.59
CA SER A 2 8.61 -27.20 -30.70
C SER A 2 9.16 -26.72 -29.36
N GLY A 3 9.06 -25.42 -29.10
CA GLY A 3 9.46 -24.83 -27.83
C GLY A 3 8.44 -25.21 -26.77
N THR A 4 8.86 -26.00 -25.80
CA THR A 4 8.08 -26.36 -24.61
C THR A 4 7.74 -25.06 -23.87
N VAL A 5 6.49 -24.61 -23.97
CA VAL A 5 5.95 -23.55 -23.09
C VAL A 5 5.90 -24.16 -21.71
N THR A 6 6.88 -23.84 -20.86
CA THR A 6 6.84 -24.19 -19.46
C THR A 6 5.73 -23.33 -18.85
N THR A 7 4.52 -23.88 -18.75
CA THR A 7 3.52 -23.36 -17.83
C THR A 7 4.15 -23.52 -16.44
N LYS A 8 4.71 -22.43 -15.92
CA LYS A 8 5.11 -22.36 -14.52
C LYS A 8 3.82 -22.51 -13.72
N THR A 9 3.50 -23.76 -13.37
CA THR A 9 2.57 -24.06 -12.28
C THR A 9 2.97 -23.13 -11.13
N PRO A 10 2.05 -22.36 -10.55
CA PRO A 10 2.39 -21.55 -9.39
C PRO A 10 2.89 -22.52 -8.33
N ASP A 11 4.22 -22.57 -8.18
CA ASP A 11 4.86 -23.33 -7.15
C ASP A 11 4.37 -22.69 -5.87
N TRP A 12 3.70 -23.46 -5.04
CA TRP A 12 3.17 -23.10 -3.72
C TRP A 12 4.29 -22.75 -2.73
N ALA A 13 5.53 -22.56 -3.23
CA ALA A 13 6.68 -21.94 -2.59
C ALA A 13 6.22 -20.96 -1.52
N MET A 14 6.26 -21.47 -0.29
CA MET A 14 5.82 -20.92 0.98
C MET A 14 5.12 -19.54 0.89
N ARG A 15 3.78 -19.55 0.88
CA ARG A 15 3.00 -18.34 1.19
C ARG A 15 3.29 -17.94 2.63
N ASP A 16 4.27 -17.06 2.77
CA ASP A 16 4.71 -16.54 4.07
C ASP A 16 4.51 -15.04 4.12
N VAL A 17 4.15 -14.56 5.30
CA VAL A 17 4.01 -13.13 5.61
C VAL A 17 4.81 -12.91 6.88
N GLU A 18 5.88 -12.15 6.75
CA GLU A 18 6.64 -11.66 7.89
C GLU A 18 5.97 -10.39 8.42
N VAL A 19 5.65 -10.38 9.72
CA VAL A 19 5.02 -9.26 10.40
C VAL A 19 6.02 -8.64 11.36
N THR A 20 6.36 -7.36 11.14
CA THR A 20 7.25 -6.63 12.05
C THR A 20 6.48 -5.52 12.76
N PHE A 21 6.48 -5.54 14.09
CA PHE A 21 6.00 -4.45 14.93
C PHE A 21 7.19 -3.64 15.43
N ARG A 22 7.11 -2.31 15.38
CA ARG A 22 8.05 -1.43 16.08
C ARG A 22 7.27 -0.54 17.04
N LEU A 23 7.53 -0.65 18.33
CA LEU A 23 6.86 0.16 19.36
C LEU A 23 7.74 1.35 19.75
N LEU A 24 7.10 2.46 20.13
CA LEU A 24 7.80 3.69 20.48
C LEU A 24 8.17 3.83 21.97
N ASN A 25 7.73 2.90 22.84
CA ASN A 25 7.65 3.13 24.29
C ASN A 25 8.55 2.25 25.19
N GLY A 26 9.61 1.63 24.70
CA GLY A 26 10.57 0.88 25.54
C GLY A 26 9.98 -0.30 26.35
N VAL A 27 8.82 -0.82 25.95
CA VAL A 27 8.10 -1.98 26.51
C VAL A 27 8.94 -3.27 26.48
N PHE A 28 10.04 -3.35 25.72
CA PHE A 28 10.98 -4.50 25.70
C PHE A 28 12.17 -4.37 26.67
N GLY A 29 12.29 -3.25 27.39
CA GLY A 29 13.19 -3.18 28.56
C GLY A 29 14.68 -3.37 28.25
N THR A 30 15.16 -3.03 27.06
CA THR A 30 16.60 -2.98 26.75
C THR A 30 17.06 -1.54 26.57
N ALA A 31 18.27 -1.25 27.04
CA ALA A 31 18.87 0.09 27.13
C ALA A 31 19.13 0.78 25.77
N ASP A 32 18.82 0.11 24.64
CA ASP A 32 19.23 0.51 23.29
C ASP A 32 18.08 1.08 22.42
N GLY A 33 16.88 1.29 22.99
CA GLY A 33 15.87 2.17 22.39
C GLY A 33 15.12 1.64 21.16
N VAL A 34 15.05 0.32 20.92
CA VAL A 34 14.25 -0.27 19.82
C VAL A 34 13.44 -1.48 20.31
N ASP A 35 12.12 -1.28 20.41
CA ASP A 35 11.12 -2.32 20.72
C ASP A 35 10.59 -2.97 19.43
N THR A 36 11.45 -3.68 18.70
CA THR A 36 11.04 -4.36 17.46
C THR A 36 10.78 -5.84 17.69
N VAL A 37 9.67 -6.35 17.18
CA VAL A 37 9.37 -7.79 17.09
C VAL A 37 9.03 -8.16 15.67
N THR A 38 9.73 -9.16 15.16
CA THR A 38 9.47 -9.76 13.85
C THR A 38 8.93 -11.18 14.04
N LEU A 39 7.82 -11.48 13.38
CA LEU A 39 7.12 -12.75 13.42
C LEU A 39 7.08 -13.36 12.03
N SER A 40 7.43 -14.64 11.93
CA SER A 40 7.38 -15.42 10.70
C SER A 40 6.93 -16.85 11.00
N GLY A 41 6.47 -17.58 9.98
CA GLY A 41 5.99 -18.96 10.14
C GLY A 41 4.69 -19.10 10.94
N LEU A 42 3.99 -18.00 11.22
CA LEU A 42 2.68 -18.00 11.86
C LEU A 42 1.55 -17.97 10.82
N GLN A 43 0.36 -18.37 11.25
CA GLN A 43 -0.84 -18.17 10.45
C GLN A 43 -1.22 -16.69 10.44
N VAL A 44 -1.10 -16.05 9.28
CA VAL A 44 -1.39 -14.63 9.10
C VAL A 44 -2.46 -14.47 8.04
N GLN A 45 -3.56 -13.83 8.41
CA GLN A 45 -4.54 -13.31 7.46
C GLN A 45 -4.39 -11.79 7.40
N ALA A 46 -4.18 -11.24 6.21
CA ALA A 46 -4.04 -9.81 6.01
C ALA A 46 -4.90 -9.34 4.84
N ASP A 47 -5.81 -8.42 5.13
CA ASP A 47 -6.60 -7.69 4.15
C ASP A 47 -6.08 -6.26 4.07
N ILE A 48 -5.44 -5.93 2.95
CA ILE A 48 -4.78 -4.65 2.73
C ILE A 48 -5.52 -3.92 1.61
N ALA A 49 -6.11 -2.78 1.90
CA ALA A 49 -6.77 -1.95 0.90
C ALA A 49 -5.99 -0.66 0.66
N GLN A 50 -5.87 -0.23 -0.60
CA GLN A 50 -5.28 1.04 -0.98
C GLN A 50 -6.31 1.93 -1.66
N ALA A 51 -6.40 3.15 -1.14
CA ALA A 51 -7.27 4.21 -1.63
C ALA A 51 -6.44 5.50 -1.85
N PRO A 52 -6.96 6.46 -2.63
CA PRO A 52 -6.32 7.77 -2.71
C PRO A 52 -6.24 8.43 -1.33
N TYR A 53 -5.23 9.27 -1.14
CA TYR A 53 -5.15 10.17 0.01
C TYR A 53 -6.38 11.10 0.01
N PRO A 54 -7.00 11.41 1.17
CA PRO A 54 -6.51 11.26 2.54
C PRO A 54 -6.69 9.90 3.19
N THR A 55 -7.33 8.92 2.55
CA THR A 55 -7.52 7.59 3.16
C THR A 55 -6.20 6.81 3.23
N GLY A 56 -5.46 6.74 2.12
CA GLY A 56 -4.20 5.99 2.04
C GLY A 56 -4.38 4.48 2.06
N GLU A 57 -3.43 3.77 2.67
CA GLU A 57 -3.49 2.31 2.83
C GLU A 57 -4.03 1.92 4.20
N THR A 58 -4.83 0.87 4.22
CA THR A 58 -5.40 0.29 5.45
C THR A 58 -5.09 -1.20 5.48
N ALA A 59 -4.79 -1.74 6.66
CA ALA A 59 -4.60 -3.17 6.86
C ALA A 59 -5.44 -3.67 8.03
N GLN A 60 -6.13 -4.79 7.82
CA GLN A 60 -6.73 -5.63 8.85
C GLN A 60 -5.94 -6.92 8.91
N ILE A 61 -5.33 -7.21 10.06
CA ILE A 61 -4.40 -8.32 10.23
C ILE A 61 -4.91 -9.20 11.37
N ARG A 62 -4.95 -10.50 11.15
CA ARG A 62 -5.21 -11.52 12.17
C ARG A 62 -4.03 -12.50 12.18
N ILE A 63 -3.42 -12.69 13.35
CA ILE A 63 -2.26 -13.56 13.55
C ILE A 63 -2.60 -14.63 14.57
N THR A 64 -2.56 -15.90 14.17
CA THR A 64 -2.81 -17.05 15.04
C THR A 64 -1.50 -17.75 15.37
N GLY A 65 -1.39 -18.28 16.59
CA GLY A 65 -0.20 -18.97 17.08
C GLY A 65 0.81 -18.08 17.82
N MET A 66 0.43 -16.85 18.17
CA MET A 66 1.26 -15.97 19.00
C MET A 66 1.22 -16.37 20.48
N PRO A 67 2.35 -16.27 21.21
CA PRO A 67 2.36 -16.44 22.67
C PRO A 67 1.47 -15.40 23.37
N PRO A 68 0.66 -15.78 24.38
CA PRO A 68 -0.22 -14.86 25.11
C PRO A 68 0.47 -13.62 25.67
N ASP A 69 1.67 -13.78 26.25
CA ASP A 69 2.43 -12.65 26.80
C ASP A 69 2.81 -11.63 25.73
N LEU A 70 3.14 -12.09 24.52
CA LEU A 70 3.44 -11.20 23.40
C LEU A 70 2.19 -10.48 22.90
N MET A 71 1.05 -11.18 22.80
CA MET A 71 -0.23 -10.55 22.44
C MET A 71 -0.63 -9.45 23.43
N ASN A 72 -0.48 -9.71 24.74
CA ASN A 72 -0.77 -8.73 25.78
C ASN A 72 0.13 -7.49 25.67
N ARG A 73 1.43 -7.69 25.41
CA ARG A 73 2.38 -6.57 25.25
C ARG A 73 2.12 -5.76 23.99
N LEU A 74 1.82 -6.41 22.87
CA LEU A 74 1.49 -5.71 21.62
C LEU A 74 0.11 -5.05 21.68
N SER A 75 -0.80 -5.48 22.56
CA SER A 75 -2.07 -4.76 22.77
C SER A 75 -1.86 -3.33 23.29
N LEU A 76 -0.69 -3.04 23.89
CA LEU A 76 -0.29 -1.68 24.30
C LEU A 76 0.19 -0.80 23.13
N SER A 77 0.27 -1.35 21.91
CA SER A 77 0.70 -0.59 20.73
C SER A 77 -0.37 0.35 20.19
N ALA A 78 -1.63 0.13 20.55
CA ALA A 78 -2.74 0.99 20.16
C ALA A 78 -2.61 2.38 20.83
N PRO A 79 -2.93 3.47 20.12
CA PRO A 79 -2.84 4.82 20.62
C PRO A 79 -3.77 5.07 21.81
N ASP A 80 -3.34 5.91 22.74
CA ASP A 80 -4.22 6.51 23.75
C ASP A 80 -5.21 7.44 23.04
N PRO A 81 -6.50 7.47 23.41
CA PRO A 81 -7.45 8.47 22.91
C PRO A 81 -6.94 9.93 22.93
N ALA A 82 -6.01 10.28 23.84
CA ALA A 82 -5.40 11.60 23.96
C ALA A 82 -4.11 11.81 23.14
N SER A 83 -3.49 10.74 22.61
CA SER A 83 -2.21 10.81 21.88
C SER A 83 -2.10 9.73 20.81
N GLN A 84 -1.87 10.13 19.56
CA GLN A 84 -1.50 9.17 18.52
C GLN A 84 -0.11 8.57 18.84
N SER A 85 -0.02 7.25 18.77
CA SER A 85 1.23 6.51 18.86
C SER A 85 1.78 6.30 17.46
N ALA A 86 3.09 6.46 17.28
CA ALA A 86 3.78 6.09 16.05
C ALA A 86 4.29 4.63 16.07
N SER A 87 3.72 3.77 16.93
CA SER A 87 3.89 2.32 16.83
C SER A 87 3.48 1.86 15.43
N GLU A 88 4.37 1.15 14.75
CA GLU A 88 4.16 0.75 13.36
C GLU A 88 4.09 -0.77 13.20
N VAL A 89 3.39 -1.20 12.15
CA VAL A 89 3.40 -2.58 11.66
C VAL A 89 3.80 -2.59 10.19
N LEU A 90 4.69 -3.52 9.84
CA LEU A 90 5.15 -3.79 8.49
C LEU A 90 4.76 -5.22 8.11
N LEU A 91 4.28 -5.37 6.87
CA LEU A 91 4.04 -6.68 6.25
C LEU A 91 5.00 -6.87 5.09
N MET A 92 5.85 -7.88 5.22
CA MET A 92 6.81 -8.28 4.20
C MET A 92 6.43 -9.66 3.67
N VAL A 93 6.65 -9.88 2.37
CA VAL A 93 6.45 -11.18 1.72
C VAL A 93 7.67 -11.53 0.87
N PRO A 94 8.02 -12.82 0.76
CA PRO A 94 9.09 -13.24 -0.15
C PRO A 94 8.78 -12.84 -1.60
N ASP A 95 9.74 -12.23 -2.29
CA ASP A 95 9.57 -11.75 -3.67
C ASP A 95 9.73 -12.85 -4.74
N GLY A 96 9.98 -14.09 -4.30
CA GLY A 96 10.08 -15.29 -5.12
C GLY A 96 11.26 -15.34 -6.10
N THR A 97 12.17 -14.36 -6.07
CA THR A 97 13.23 -14.22 -7.10
C THR A 97 14.65 -14.32 -6.52
N SER A 98 14.86 -14.04 -5.24
CA SER A 98 16.20 -14.11 -4.62
C SER A 98 16.24 -14.17 -3.09
N GLY A 99 15.11 -14.47 -2.43
CA GLY A 99 15.01 -14.35 -0.96
C GLY A 99 14.91 -12.89 -0.49
N ALA A 100 14.78 -11.94 -1.42
CA ALA A 100 14.44 -10.57 -1.08
C ALA A 100 12.98 -10.48 -0.61
N GLN A 101 12.73 -9.54 0.30
CA GLN A 101 11.42 -9.30 0.89
C GLN A 101 10.78 -8.08 0.22
N ALA A 102 9.52 -8.22 -0.20
CA ALA A 102 8.73 -7.13 -0.74
C ALA A 102 7.85 -6.52 0.36
N LEU A 103 7.95 -5.21 0.57
CA LEU A 103 7.08 -4.48 1.46
C LEU A 103 5.68 -4.38 0.85
N VAL A 104 4.69 -4.98 1.52
CA VAL A 104 3.30 -5.00 1.07
C VAL A 104 2.46 -3.95 1.78
N PHE A 105 2.79 -3.65 3.03
CA PHE A 105 2.12 -2.64 3.83
C PHE A 105 3.05 -2.07 4.90
N GLN A 106 2.93 -0.78 5.16
CA GLN A 106 3.51 -0.10 6.31
C GLN A 106 2.51 0.94 6.82
N GLY A 107 2.23 0.93 8.12
CA GLY A 107 1.35 1.91 8.72
C GLY A 107 1.42 1.92 10.24
N GLY A 108 0.82 2.96 10.82
CA GLY A 108 0.70 3.09 12.27
C GLY A 108 -0.47 2.26 12.78
N VAL A 109 -0.24 1.57 13.90
CA VAL A 109 -1.24 0.75 14.57
C VAL A 109 -2.30 1.65 15.21
N THR A 110 -3.57 1.32 14.99
CA THR A 110 -4.74 2.06 15.54
C THR A 110 -5.60 1.20 16.45
N LEU A 111 -5.55 -0.12 16.28
CA LEU A 111 -6.19 -1.09 17.15
C LEU A 111 -5.30 -2.33 17.21
N ALA A 112 -5.12 -2.88 18.40
CA ALA A 112 -4.35 -4.10 18.63
C ALA A 112 -4.89 -4.80 19.88
N TYR A 113 -5.34 -6.05 19.76
CA TYR A 113 -5.86 -6.81 20.90
C TYR A 113 -5.80 -8.32 20.66
N ALA A 114 -5.74 -9.07 21.76
CA ALA A 114 -5.94 -10.52 21.75
C ALA A 114 -7.44 -10.86 21.72
N ASP A 115 -7.89 -11.53 20.67
CA ASP A 115 -9.25 -12.03 20.52
C ASP A 115 -9.36 -13.47 21.02
N TYR A 116 -9.84 -13.62 22.26
CA TYR A 116 -10.07 -14.91 22.90
C TYR A 116 -11.48 -15.48 22.62
N SER A 117 -12.33 -14.78 21.88
CA SER A 117 -13.73 -15.20 21.67
C SER A 117 -13.87 -16.48 20.84
N ALA A 118 -12.86 -16.80 20.03
CA ALA A 118 -12.80 -17.98 19.16
C ALA A 118 -11.96 -19.14 19.74
N ALA A 119 -11.74 -19.17 21.06
CA ALA A 119 -10.94 -20.24 21.68
C ALA A 119 -11.44 -21.65 21.28
N PRO A 120 -10.53 -22.59 20.93
CA PRO A 120 -9.08 -22.54 21.11
C PRO A 120 -8.30 -21.76 20.04
N ASP A 121 -8.94 -21.30 18.96
CA ASP A 121 -8.32 -20.59 17.84
C ASP A 121 -8.14 -19.08 18.15
N VAL A 122 -7.36 -18.79 19.20
CA VAL A 122 -7.06 -17.42 19.65
C VAL A 122 -6.19 -16.72 18.62
N ALA A 123 -6.53 -15.47 18.30
CA ALA A 123 -5.74 -14.66 17.39
C ALA A 123 -5.46 -13.27 17.93
N PHE A 124 -4.33 -12.71 17.53
CA PHE A 124 -4.02 -11.31 17.71
C PHE A 124 -4.55 -10.51 16.52
N VAL A 125 -5.40 -9.52 16.79
CA VAL A 125 -6.07 -8.69 15.77
C VAL A 125 -5.45 -7.30 15.76
N VAL A 126 -5.08 -6.82 14.57
CA VAL A 126 -4.45 -5.52 14.38
C VAL A 126 -5.12 -4.76 13.24
N GLN A 127 -5.38 -3.47 13.47
CA GLN A 127 -5.77 -2.51 12.44
C GLN A 127 -4.72 -1.41 12.33
N ALA A 128 -4.31 -1.10 11.10
CA ALA A 128 -3.31 -0.07 10.85
C ALA A 128 -3.63 0.77 9.61
N PHE A 129 -3.14 2.01 9.61
CA PHE A 129 -3.31 2.97 8.52
C PHE A 129 -1.97 3.63 8.18
N SER A 130 -1.66 3.78 6.89
CA SER A 130 -0.42 4.43 6.46
C SER A 130 -0.35 5.91 6.84
N THR A 131 -1.51 6.56 7.00
CA THR A 131 -1.64 7.98 7.32
C THR A 131 -1.33 8.31 8.78
N VAL A 132 -1.36 7.34 9.69
CA VAL A 132 -1.06 7.58 11.12
C VAL A 132 0.39 8.03 11.29
N LEU A 133 1.34 7.42 10.58
CA LEU A 133 2.76 7.74 10.72
C LEU A 133 3.08 9.23 10.43
N PRO A 134 2.72 9.80 9.26
CA PRO A 134 2.96 11.22 9.03
C PRO A 134 2.06 12.16 9.85
N ASN A 135 1.02 11.67 10.52
CA ASN A 135 0.18 12.49 11.40
C ASN A 135 0.61 12.45 12.87
N ALA A 136 1.41 11.47 13.28
CA ALA A 136 1.96 11.36 14.62
C ALA A 136 3.29 12.14 14.80
N LEU A 137 3.92 12.58 13.70
CA LEU A 137 5.21 13.26 13.72
C LEU A 137 5.06 14.79 13.82
N PRO A 138 5.63 15.45 14.85
CA PRO A 138 5.75 16.90 14.85
C PRO A 138 6.73 17.32 13.73
N ALA A 139 6.42 18.41 13.05
CA ALA A 139 7.27 18.94 11.99
C ALA A 139 7.35 20.47 12.01
N ALA A 140 8.48 21.00 11.56
CA ALA A 140 8.60 22.41 11.26
C ALA A 140 7.67 22.79 10.09
N PRO A 141 7.17 24.03 10.04
CA PRO A 141 6.41 24.51 8.88
C PRO A 141 7.23 24.43 7.59
N THR A 142 6.57 24.06 6.49
CA THR A 142 7.15 24.09 5.14
C THR A 142 6.69 25.36 4.44
N GLY A 143 7.62 26.28 4.18
CA GLY A 143 7.35 27.52 3.45
C GLY A 143 8.42 27.85 2.44
N PHE A 144 8.02 28.54 1.37
CA PHE A 144 8.90 29.00 0.30
C PHE A 144 8.60 30.46 -0.01
N LYS A 145 9.61 31.21 -0.46
CA LYS A 145 9.42 32.56 -1.01
C LYS A 145 9.44 32.51 -2.54
N GLY A 146 8.50 33.19 -3.17
CA GLY A 146 8.35 33.24 -4.62
C GLY A 146 7.74 31.97 -5.22
N ALA A 147 7.97 31.78 -6.53
CA ALA A 147 7.45 30.66 -7.31
C ALA A 147 8.18 29.35 -6.97
N VAL A 148 7.44 28.30 -6.64
CA VAL A 148 7.98 26.98 -6.32
C VAL A 148 7.13 25.86 -6.93
N PRO A 149 7.70 24.82 -7.57
CA PRO A 149 6.93 23.67 -8.02
C PRO A 149 6.27 22.92 -6.85
N LEU A 150 5.00 22.57 -6.97
CA LEU A 150 4.28 21.75 -5.98
C LEU A 150 4.99 20.43 -5.69
N ALA A 151 5.61 19.82 -6.71
CA ALA A 151 6.45 18.63 -6.55
C ALA A 151 7.60 18.84 -5.56
N GLN A 152 8.25 20.01 -5.58
CA GLN A 152 9.31 20.35 -4.64
C GLN A 152 8.78 20.54 -3.21
N VAL A 153 7.60 21.15 -3.08
CA VAL A 153 6.92 21.30 -1.78
C VAL A 153 6.57 19.92 -1.19
N LEU A 154 5.93 19.04 -1.96
CA LEU A 154 5.57 17.70 -1.52
C LEU A 154 6.79 16.83 -1.21
N ALA A 155 7.87 16.96 -1.98
CA ALA A 155 9.14 16.29 -1.67
C ALA A 155 9.71 16.74 -0.30
N ARG A 156 9.65 18.04 0.00
CA ARG A 156 10.09 18.57 1.31
C ARG A 156 9.24 18.02 2.44
N ILE A 157 7.92 17.99 2.28
CA ILE A 157 6.99 17.47 3.30
C ILE A 157 7.17 15.96 3.49
N ALA A 158 7.31 15.19 2.41
CA ALA A 158 7.57 13.76 2.46
C ALA A 158 8.84 13.44 3.25
N ALA A 159 9.92 14.21 3.02
CA ALA A 159 11.18 14.05 3.76
C ALA A 159 11.02 14.31 5.28
N LEU A 160 10.15 15.23 5.69
CA LEU A 160 9.84 15.47 7.11
C LEU A 160 9.19 14.25 7.79
N ALA A 161 8.51 13.40 7.01
CA ALA A 161 7.91 12.15 7.48
C ALA A 161 8.77 10.91 7.21
N GLY A 162 10.01 11.06 6.73
CA GLY A 162 10.86 9.93 6.33
C GLY A 162 10.36 9.16 5.11
N LEU A 163 9.49 9.79 4.29
CA LEU A 163 8.91 9.18 3.10
C LEU A 163 9.72 9.55 1.85
N THR A 164 9.74 8.63 0.89
CA THR A 164 10.15 8.95 -0.49
C THR A 164 9.03 9.68 -1.22
N PHE A 165 9.39 10.57 -2.16
CA PHE A 165 8.42 11.26 -3.01
C PHE A 165 8.55 10.83 -4.47
N GLU A 166 7.41 10.49 -5.08
CA GLU A 166 7.32 10.11 -6.49
C GLU A 166 6.43 11.10 -7.24
N ASN A 167 7.04 11.86 -8.16
CA ASN A 167 6.32 12.78 -9.04
C ASN A 167 5.90 12.06 -10.34
N ASN A 168 4.59 11.87 -10.52
CA ASN A 168 4.01 11.28 -11.71
C ASN A 168 3.38 12.33 -12.65
N GLY A 169 4.10 13.44 -12.87
CA GLY A 169 3.72 14.46 -13.85
C GLY A 169 3.11 15.74 -13.27
N LEU A 170 3.23 15.97 -11.95
CA LEU A 170 2.88 17.25 -11.35
C LEU A 170 3.76 18.38 -11.89
N ASN A 171 3.12 19.36 -12.52
CA ASN A 171 3.75 20.55 -13.08
C ASN A 171 3.23 21.86 -12.45
N THR A 172 2.33 21.78 -11.47
CA THR A 172 1.78 22.98 -10.82
C THR A 172 2.86 23.76 -10.06
N VAL A 173 2.79 25.09 -10.16
CA VAL A 173 3.62 26.04 -9.40
C VAL A 173 2.75 26.74 -8.36
N LEU A 174 3.27 26.88 -7.15
CA LEU A 174 2.70 27.68 -6.06
C LEU A 174 3.52 28.96 -5.89
N HIS A 175 2.92 29.99 -5.31
CA HIS A 175 3.59 31.25 -4.99
C HIS A 175 3.50 31.53 -3.49
N ASP A 176 4.65 31.76 -2.87
CA ASP A 176 4.79 32.03 -1.44
C ASP A 176 4.01 31.06 -0.52
N PRO A 177 4.02 29.74 -0.78
CA PRO A 177 3.23 28.80 0.02
C PRO A 177 3.76 28.68 1.45
N TYR A 178 2.86 28.47 2.40
CA TYR A 178 3.17 28.21 3.80
C TYR A 178 2.23 27.13 4.37
N PHE A 179 2.81 26.00 4.79
CA PHE A 179 2.11 24.85 5.34
C PHE A 179 2.65 24.52 6.74
N HIS A 180 1.77 24.17 7.66
CA HIS A 180 2.09 24.01 9.08
C HIS A 180 1.46 22.76 9.68
N GLY A 181 1.83 22.41 10.91
CA GLY A 181 1.39 21.18 11.56
C GLY A 181 2.22 19.97 11.15
N THR A 182 1.66 18.77 11.36
CA THR A 182 2.32 17.50 11.04
C THR A 182 2.48 17.33 9.53
N PRO A 183 3.41 16.48 9.05
CA PRO A 183 3.55 16.23 7.62
C PRO A 183 2.25 15.83 6.93
N GLY A 184 1.42 15.00 7.58
CA GLY A 184 0.09 14.64 7.08
C GLY A 184 -0.84 15.85 6.94
N GLN A 185 -0.87 16.75 7.93
CA GLN A 185 -1.63 18.00 7.87
C GLN A 185 -1.12 18.94 6.76
N GLN A 186 0.20 19.00 6.54
CA GLN A 186 0.78 19.79 5.47
C GLN A 186 0.41 19.24 4.08
N ILE A 187 0.41 17.91 3.88
CA ILE A 187 -0.09 17.27 2.64
C ILE A 187 -1.56 17.61 2.41
N SER A 188 -2.39 17.53 3.46
CA SER A 188 -3.81 17.89 3.38
C SER A 188 -4.02 19.36 2.99
N GLN A 189 -3.20 20.28 3.54
CA GLN A 189 -3.25 21.70 3.14
C GLN A 189 -2.85 21.91 1.67
N CYS A 190 -1.84 21.18 1.17
CA CYS A 190 -1.50 21.22 -0.26
C CYS A 190 -2.70 20.83 -1.13
N LEU A 191 -3.41 19.75 -0.78
CA LEU A 191 -4.60 19.30 -1.52
C LEU A 191 -5.76 20.30 -1.45
N ASN A 192 -5.89 21.01 -0.34
CA ASN A 192 -6.89 22.08 -0.20
C ASN A 192 -6.51 23.34 -0.99
N THR A 193 -5.22 23.55 -1.29
CA THR A 193 -4.71 24.70 -2.05
C THR A 193 -4.80 24.48 -3.55
N GLN A 194 -4.48 23.26 -4.00
CA GLN A 194 -4.56 22.86 -5.39
C GLN A 194 -5.05 21.42 -5.47
N PHE A 195 -5.98 21.15 -6.38
CA PHE A 195 -6.43 19.78 -6.60
C PHE A 195 -5.37 18.97 -7.36
N PHE A 196 -4.99 17.83 -6.78
CA PHE A 196 -4.15 16.80 -7.40
C PHE A 196 -4.51 15.44 -6.82
N GLN A 197 -4.02 14.36 -7.42
CA GLN A 197 -4.20 13.02 -6.87
C GLN A 197 -2.95 12.63 -6.09
N ALA A 198 -3.13 11.97 -4.94
CA ALA A 198 -2.03 11.45 -4.16
C ALA A 198 -2.34 10.07 -3.59
N ALA A 199 -1.29 9.29 -3.34
CA ALA A 199 -1.34 8.04 -2.61
C ALA A 199 -0.20 8.01 -1.60
N LEU A 200 -0.50 7.45 -0.42
CA LEU A 200 0.43 7.35 0.68
C LEU A 200 0.46 5.91 1.17
N GLY A 201 1.63 5.29 1.14
CA GLY A 201 1.80 3.92 1.60
C GLY A 201 3.18 3.37 1.29
N ARG A 202 3.56 2.29 1.98
CA ARG A 202 4.86 1.60 1.79
C ARG A 202 6.06 2.56 1.79
N GLY A 203 6.10 3.52 2.72
CA GLY A 203 7.18 4.51 2.82
C GLY A 203 7.26 5.52 1.67
N ARG A 204 6.19 5.67 0.87
CA ARG A 204 6.15 6.53 -0.32
C ARG A 204 4.93 7.45 -0.33
N LEU A 205 5.15 8.71 -0.68
CA LEU A 205 4.14 9.65 -1.14
C LEU A 205 4.24 9.77 -2.68
N ALA A 206 3.25 9.28 -3.40
CA ALA A 206 3.17 9.43 -4.84
C ALA A 206 2.08 10.44 -5.20
N ALA A 207 2.32 11.27 -6.22
CA ALA A 207 1.34 12.27 -6.64
C ALA A 207 1.27 12.43 -8.17
N TRP A 208 0.06 12.66 -8.66
CA TRP A 208 -0.30 12.83 -10.07
C TRP A 208 -1.10 14.13 -10.24
N PRO A 209 -1.11 14.72 -11.44
CA PRO A 209 -2.07 15.77 -11.79
C PRO A 209 -3.51 15.39 -11.43
N ALA A 210 -4.34 16.41 -11.21
CA ALA A 210 -5.79 16.20 -11.14
C ALA A 210 -6.28 15.43 -12.36
N ARG A 211 -7.20 14.48 -12.14
CA ARG A 211 -7.86 13.82 -13.26
C ARG A 211 -8.78 14.78 -13.99
N THR A 212 -8.43 15.05 -15.23
CA THR A 212 -9.40 15.46 -16.25
C THR A 212 -10.09 14.18 -16.73
N GLY A 213 -11.39 14.02 -16.45
CA GLY A 213 -12.09 12.75 -16.70
C GLY A 213 -11.91 12.16 -18.12
N GLY A 214 -11.95 10.83 -18.22
CA GLY A 214 -11.92 10.08 -19.49
C GLY A 214 -10.53 9.56 -19.91
N ALA A 215 -10.49 8.86 -21.05
CA ALA A 215 -9.30 8.25 -21.65
C ALA A 215 -8.21 9.26 -22.10
N ASN A 216 -8.42 10.56 -21.85
CA ASN A 216 -7.47 11.63 -22.18
C ASN A 216 -6.35 11.78 -21.14
N THR A 217 -6.39 11.03 -20.05
CA THR A 217 -5.24 10.92 -19.14
C THR A 217 -4.20 10.02 -19.82
N THR A 218 -3.14 10.63 -20.35
CA THR A 218 -1.96 9.91 -20.84
C THR A 218 -0.97 9.73 -19.70
N LEU A 219 -0.44 8.52 -19.56
CA LEU A 219 0.56 8.21 -18.55
C LEU A 219 1.81 7.62 -19.21
N LYS A 220 2.94 7.74 -18.52
CA LYS A 220 4.15 6.99 -18.87
C LYS A 220 3.88 5.50 -18.69
N THR A 221 4.00 4.73 -19.77
CA THR A 221 3.68 3.30 -19.81
C THR A 221 4.91 2.41 -19.80
N SER A 222 6.12 2.97 -19.76
CA SER A 222 7.39 2.22 -19.72
C SER A 222 7.51 1.29 -18.52
N ALA A 223 6.77 1.55 -17.44
CA ALA A 223 6.68 0.72 -16.24
C ALA A 223 5.36 -0.07 -16.13
N ALA A 224 4.60 -0.22 -17.23
CA ALA A 224 3.32 -0.92 -17.19
C ALA A 224 3.49 -2.40 -16.81
N ILE A 225 2.69 -2.84 -15.84
CA ILE A 225 2.70 -4.21 -15.32
C ILE A 225 1.84 -5.08 -16.23
N GLN A 226 2.45 -6.11 -16.83
CA GLN A 226 1.73 -7.05 -17.69
C GLN A 226 0.75 -7.89 -16.86
N VAL A 227 -0.51 -7.93 -17.29
CA VAL A 227 -1.58 -8.71 -16.66
C VAL A 227 -2.28 -9.55 -17.73
N SER A 228 -2.29 -10.86 -17.53
CA SER A 228 -2.77 -11.88 -18.46
C SER A 228 -2.97 -13.20 -17.71
N ALA A 229 -3.60 -14.19 -18.36
CA ALA A 229 -3.73 -15.53 -17.77
C ALA A 229 -2.37 -16.13 -17.36
N SER A 230 -1.30 -15.90 -18.14
CA SER A 230 0.04 -16.40 -17.84
C SER A 230 0.75 -15.65 -16.70
N THR A 231 0.32 -14.44 -16.36
CA THR A 231 0.86 -13.64 -15.25
C THR A 231 -0.04 -13.70 -14.00
N GLY A 232 -1.02 -14.62 -13.99
CA GLY A 232 -1.84 -14.93 -12.83
C GLY A 232 -3.22 -14.28 -12.81
N LEU A 233 -3.70 -13.70 -13.91
CA LEU A 233 -5.10 -13.26 -14.02
C LEU A 233 -6.05 -14.44 -13.79
N VAL A 234 -7.04 -14.26 -12.92
CA VAL A 234 -8.03 -15.28 -12.56
C VAL A 234 -9.40 -14.87 -13.10
N GLY A 235 -9.99 -15.75 -13.90
CA GLY A 235 -11.24 -15.46 -14.59
C GLY A 235 -11.10 -14.34 -15.62
N TYR A 236 -12.24 -13.76 -16.02
CA TYR A 236 -12.27 -12.64 -16.94
C TYR A 236 -12.52 -11.31 -16.20
N PRO A 237 -11.87 -10.21 -16.63
CA PRO A 237 -12.17 -8.87 -16.15
C PRO A 237 -13.64 -8.50 -16.41
N THR A 238 -14.24 -7.75 -15.48
CA THR A 238 -15.64 -7.32 -15.54
C THR A 238 -15.77 -5.81 -15.52
N TRP A 239 -16.91 -5.29 -15.98
CA TRP A 239 -17.23 -3.88 -15.83
C TRP A 239 -17.51 -3.52 -14.37
N SER A 240 -17.05 -2.35 -13.95
CA SER A 240 -17.35 -1.74 -12.67
C SER A 240 -17.60 -0.23 -12.85
N ALA A 241 -18.17 0.43 -11.85
CA ALA A 241 -18.33 1.89 -11.87
C ALA A 241 -16.99 2.64 -12.02
N GLY A 242 -15.88 2.02 -11.61
CA GLY A 242 -14.53 2.58 -11.74
C GLY A 242 -13.79 2.22 -13.03
N GLY A 243 -14.44 1.54 -13.99
CA GLY A 243 -13.85 1.05 -15.23
C GLY A 243 -13.85 -0.47 -15.29
N VAL A 244 -12.67 -1.09 -15.27
CA VAL A 244 -12.49 -2.55 -15.23
C VAL A 244 -12.20 -3.03 -13.82
N ALA A 245 -12.84 -4.11 -13.40
CA ALA A 245 -12.49 -4.88 -12.22
C ALA A 245 -11.83 -6.20 -12.63
N LEU A 246 -10.75 -6.57 -11.95
CA LEU A 246 -10.05 -7.84 -12.19
C LEU A 246 -9.51 -8.42 -10.88
N SER A 247 -9.31 -9.74 -10.89
CA SER A 247 -8.65 -10.46 -9.80
C SER A 247 -7.48 -11.26 -10.38
N MET A 248 -6.38 -11.29 -9.66
CA MET A 248 -5.20 -12.06 -10.05
C MET A 248 -4.49 -12.62 -8.83
N LEU A 249 -3.63 -13.62 -9.04
CA LEU A 249 -2.67 -14.05 -8.03
C LEU A 249 -1.91 -12.83 -7.49
N PHE A 250 -1.64 -12.84 -6.19
CA PHE A 250 -1.01 -11.72 -5.52
C PHE A 250 0.26 -11.26 -6.25
N ASN A 251 0.35 -9.95 -6.45
CA ASN A 251 1.48 -9.28 -7.07
C ASN A 251 1.83 -8.02 -6.25
N PRO A 252 2.95 -8.02 -5.50
CA PRO A 252 3.32 -6.92 -4.62
C PRO A 252 3.72 -5.65 -5.39
N ARG A 253 4.01 -5.76 -6.70
CA ARG A 253 4.40 -4.59 -7.53
C ARG A 253 3.22 -3.70 -7.90
N ILE A 254 1.99 -4.23 -7.81
CA ILE A 254 0.78 -3.46 -8.10
C ILE A 254 0.46 -2.60 -6.88
N SER A 255 0.27 -1.31 -7.12
CA SER A 255 -0.14 -0.31 -6.11
C SER A 255 -1.15 0.66 -6.72
N TYR A 256 -1.78 1.50 -5.90
CA TYR A 256 -2.58 2.62 -6.41
C TYR A 256 -1.77 3.44 -7.44
N GLY A 257 -2.41 3.79 -8.57
CA GLY A 257 -1.78 4.58 -9.62
C GLY A 257 -0.85 3.79 -10.56
N SER A 258 -0.53 2.52 -10.25
CA SER A 258 0.18 1.63 -11.18
C SER A 258 -0.59 1.51 -12.50
N VAL A 259 0.15 1.42 -13.62
CA VAL A 259 -0.43 1.16 -14.95
C VAL A 259 -0.34 -0.33 -15.25
N LEU A 260 -1.46 -0.91 -15.65
CA LEU A 260 -1.58 -2.30 -16.06
C LEU A 260 -1.71 -2.39 -17.58
N ALA A 261 -0.92 -3.24 -18.20
CA ALA A 261 -1.12 -3.69 -19.57
C ALA A 261 -1.92 -4.99 -19.53
N LEU A 262 -3.24 -4.87 -19.60
CA LEU A 262 -4.18 -5.98 -19.49
C LEU A 262 -4.36 -6.63 -20.86
N GLN A 263 -4.01 -7.92 -20.95
CA GLN A 263 -4.27 -8.77 -22.09
C GLN A 263 -5.28 -9.85 -21.69
N SER A 264 -6.51 -9.70 -22.19
CA SER A 264 -7.57 -10.68 -22.00
C SER A 264 -8.37 -10.85 -23.30
N GLN A 265 -8.80 -12.09 -23.58
CA GLN A 265 -9.68 -12.39 -24.70
C GLN A 265 -11.02 -11.65 -24.57
N TYR A 266 -11.53 -11.56 -23.34
CA TYR A 266 -12.75 -10.85 -22.99
C TYR A 266 -12.43 -9.81 -21.92
N GLN A 267 -12.56 -8.54 -22.27
CA GLN A 267 -12.43 -7.42 -21.33
C GLN A 267 -13.41 -6.30 -21.70
N PRO A 268 -13.83 -5.48 -20.73
CA PRO A 268 -14.46 -4.18 -20.96
C PRO A 268 -13.75 -3.37 -22.05
N GLY A 269 -14.45 -3.00 -23.12
CA GLY A 269 -13.89 -2.26 -24.26
C GLY A 269 -13.42 -3.12 -25.45
N GLY A 270 -13.57 -4.45 -25.40
CA GLY A 270 -13.23 -5.37 -26.50
C GLY A 270 -11.91 -6.10 -26.29
N GLY A 271 -11.72 -7.23 -26.97
CA GLY A 271 -10.51 -8.06 -26.86
C GLY A 271 -9.24 -7.35 -27.35
N GLY A 272 -8.10 -7.58 -26.68
CA GLY A 272 -6.81 -6.97 -27.02
C GLY A 272 -5.99 -6.58 -25.78
N THR A 273 -4.90 -5.82 -25.98
CA THR A 273 -4.11 -5.25 -24.88
C THR A 273 -4.58 -3.83 -24.57
N GLY A 274 -5.13 -3.62 -23.38
CA GLY A 274 -5.57 -2.30 -22.89
C GLY A 274 -4.68 -1.78 -21.78
N LEU A 275 -4.54 -0.45 -21.68
CA LEU A 275 -3.81 0.21 -20.60
C LEU A 275 -4.79 0.74 -19.55
N TRP A 276 -4.55 0.39 -18.29
CA TRP A 276 -5.46 0.67 -17.18
C TRP A 276 -4.71 1.18 -15.95
N GLN A 277 -5.07 2.35 -15.42
CA GLN A 277 -4.51 2.85 -14.18
C GLN A 277 -5.33 2.38 -12.98
N VAL A 278 -4.65 1.80 -11.97
CA VAL A 278 -5.27 1.31 -10.72
C VAL A 278 -5.84 2.45 -9.88
N LEU A 279 -7.11 2.32 -9.47
CA LEU A 279 -7.85 3.30 -8.66
C LEU A 279 -8.12 2.79 -7.25
N GLN A 280 -8.36 1.50 -7.15
CA GLN A 280 -8.63 0.81 -5.91
C GLN A 280 -7.91 -0.53 -5.99
N LEU A 281 -7.29 -0.90 -4.88
CA LEU A 281 -6.55 -2.14 -4.75
C LEU A 281 -6.91 -2.80 -3.43
N ARG A 282 -7.09 -4.11 -3.46
CA ARG A 282 -7.10 -4.94 -2.25
C ARG A 282 -6.17 -6.13 -2.43
N HIS A 283 -5.29 -6.37 -1.48
CA HIS A 283 -4.60 -7.64 -1.33
C HIS A 283 -5.28 -8.45 -0.24
N SER A 284 -5.59 -9.70 -0.53
CA SER A 284 -6.15 -10.67 0.41
C SER A 284 -5.12 -11.79 0.55
N LEU A 285 -4.43 -11.80 1.69
CA LEU A 285 -3.30 -12.69 1.96
C LEU A 285 -3.62 -13.63 3.12
N SER A 286 -3.28 -14.90 2.96
CA SER A 286 -3.34 -15.92 4.00
C SER A 286 -2.10 -16.80 3.93
N ALA A 287 -1.22 -16.63 4.91
CA ALA A 287 0.00 -17.41 5.09
C ALA A 287 -0.25 -18.60 6.00
N GLN A 288 0.50 -19.69 5.77
CA GLN A 288 0.36 -20.96 6.51
C GLN A 288 -1.06 -21.53 6.53
N MET A 289 -1.84 -21.26 5.49
CA MET A 289 -3.22 -21.74 5.28
C MET A 289 -3.34 -22.28 3.85
N PRO A 290 -3.38 -23.61 3.63
CA PRO A 290 -3.36 -24.21 2.29
C PRO A 290 -4.42 -23.66 1.33
N ASP A 291 -5.64 -23.47 1.84
CA ASP A 291 -6.79 -22.98 1.06
C ASP A 291 -7.07 -21.49 1.25
N GLY A 292 -6.16 -20.76 1.90
CA GLY A 292 -6.31 -19.34 2.16
C GLY A 292 -6.16 -18.47 0.89
N PRO A 293 -6.83 -17.31 0.81
CA PRO A 293 -6.68 -16.39 -0.32
C PRO A 293 -5.23 -15.89 -0.47
N TRP A 294 -4.79 -15.73 -1.71
CA TRP A 294 -3.50 -15.11 -2.04
C TRP A 294 -3.64 -14.29 -3.33
N PHE A 295 -4.45 -13.23 -3.26
CA PHE A 295 -4.96 -12.52 -4.42
C PHE A 295 -4.76 -11.01 -4.33
N THR A 296 -4.64 -10.41 -5.51
CA THR A 296 -4.75 -8.97 -5.74
C THR A 296 -6.04 -8.70 -6.51
N HIS A 297 -6.89 -7.83 -5.96
CA HIS A 297 -8.11 -7.35 -6.57
C HIS A 297 -7.93 -5.88 -6.95
N VAL A 298 -8.30 -5.54 -8.18
CA VAL A 298 -8.08 -4.21 -8.75
C VAL A 298 -9.37 -3.69 -9.34
N VAL A 299 -9.64 -2.40 -9.11
CA VAL A 299 -10.47 -1.58 -10.00
C VAL A 299 -9.57 -0.56 -10.68
N ALA A 300 -9.62 -0.51 -12.01
CA ALA A 300 -8.76 0.34 -12.83
C ALA A 300 -9.54 1.03 -13.95
N GLN A 301 -9.06 2.19 -14.38
CA GLN A 301 -9.67 2.99 -15.45
C GLN A 301 -8.77 3.05 -16.67
N ALA A 302 -9.37 3.05 -17.86
CA ALA A 302 -8.63 3.12 -19.12
C ALA A 302 -7.84 4.42 -19.22
N VAL A 303 -6.61 4.32 -19.72
CA VAL A 303 -5.69 5.45 -19.93
C VAL A 303 -5.04 5.36 -21.32
N GLY A 304 -4.66 6.51 -21.86
CA GLY A 304 -3.86 6.59 -23.08
C GLY A 304 -2.37 6.39 -22.80
N SER A 305 -1.60 6.05 -23.83
CA SER A 305 -0.14 6.08 -23.77
C SER A 305 0.39 7.47 -24.09
N GLU A 306 1.28 8.01 -23.26
CA GLU A 306 2.12 9.14 -23.64
C GLU A 306 3.28 8.61 -24.49
N ASN A 307 3.36 8.99 -25.78
CA ASN A 307 4.50 8.63 -26.61
C ASN A 307 5.77 9.26 -26.02
N SER A 308 6.78 8.43 -25.76
CA SER A 308 8.09 8.85 -25.27
C SER A 308 8.87 9.65 -26.30
#